data_AF-A0A9N9QTL9-F1
#
_entry.id   AF-A0A9N9QTL9-F1
#
_cell.length_a   1.000
_cell.length_b   1.000
_cell.length_c   1.000
_cell.angle_alpha   90.00
_cell.angle_beta   90.00
_cell.angle_gamma   90.00
#
_symmetry.space_group_name_H-M   'P 1'
#
loop_
_entity.id
_entity.type
_entity.pdbx_description
1 polymer ?
#
loop_
_entity_poly.entity_id
_entity_poly.type
_entity_poly.pdbx_seq_one_letter_code
_entity_poly.pdbx_strand_id
1 'polypeptide(L)'
;MEYCIKVLTILKTRIEYKYPLVSIVRHYHRIPFLDFYYKTTGEELSETYLPVLKKKHPNIESLTNEEIQCTLNILKKFDITPHEACKNLHIFSMNPIAVDNYGEILKECGFINIIPQYIIRYHTLVRSKTIKFLKKEGLMRNDIILEEALLNQFPEWPPDNKYLDKFHDSNTSILTVRKSVLNKYLHWKLSTSTEEFEKYCRHYLTLKHKPMSDIREALDIAQNDIKFNIDVIRRNGFIISTDPTKTKMLLENVTTLAGLNIREAIKIEPAILRNHYKSVLHVRNILEEYRISEKAQQHCLKIYCMKPSTVQQRLDELKTLKEYQVLSTNPRALSMVVHKNKMMLRLKKIQDARKQCYSFNNLVASNTVFKNYISGFGNKVCGRDIATLIVSYANSEDSSSKSKDTELLKSVLKQLKRHKYYLHATLSVVDETIQFLKKRFDSDVIFNQCQLLLYPVSEIEVYLNHLLELRNGGENKLKHDIRLDATYNYLKYQQLTDDQILSLVLYEIEKKYHFSGDGIWARQDGMKAESVAAS
;
A
#
# COMPACT_ATOMS: atom_id res chain seq x y z
N MET A 1 -4.97 77.92 34.36
CA MET A 1 -3.59 78.45 34.38
C MET A 1 -2.99 78.10 33.02
N GLU A 2 -3.35 78.89 32.00
CA GLU A 2 -2.53 80.01 31.46
C GLU A 2 -1.41 79.47 30.56
N TYR A 3 -1.19 79.80 29.29
CA TYR A 3 -1.70 80.79 28.31
C TYR A 3 -1.28 80.22 26.92
N CYS A 4 -2.19 79.95 25.98
CA CYS A 4 -2.50 80.73 24.76
C CYS A 4 -1.36 81.47 24.00
N ILE A 5 -1.16 81.06 22.73
CA ILE A 5 -1.28 81.88 21.48
C ILE A 5 -0.01 82.39 20.71
N LYS A 6 0.06 81.91 19.44
CA LYS A 6 0.44 82.55 18.14
C LYS A 6 1.92 82.91 17.83
N VAL A 7 2.53 82.29 16.79
CA VAL A 7 2.55 82.64 15.32
C VAL A 7 3.69 83.60 14.96
N LEU A 8 4.67 83.16 14.14
CA LEU A 8 4.98 83.71 12.81
C LEU A 8 6.25 83.10 12.16
N THR A 9 6.03 82.72 10.90
CA THR A 9 6.91 82.37 9.78
C THR A 9 8.12 83.30 9.57
N ILE A 10 9.25 82.78 9.05
CA ILE A 10 9.99 83.30 7.86
C ILE A 10 11.22 82.42 7.52
N LEU A 11 11.16 81.87 6.30
CA LEU A 11 12.20 81.54 5.30
C LEU A 11 13.69 81.61 5.68
N LYS A 12 14.39 80.48 5.53
CA LYS A 12 15.72 80.41 4.87
C LYS A 12 15.84 79.12 4.05
N THR A 13 15.89 79.31 2.74
CA THR A 13 16.18 78.35 1.66
C THR A 13 17.59 77.74 1.72
N ARG A 14 17.74 76.60 0.99
CA ARG A 14 18.96 75.89 0.51
C ARG A 14 19.56 74.88 1.51
N ILE A 15 19.79 73.59 1.20
CA ILE A 15 20.04 72.84 -0.05
C ILE A 15 19.53 71.40 0.16
N GLU A 16 18.63 70.89 -0.70
CA GLU A 16 18.32 69.46 -0.76
C GLU A 16 19.43 68.75 -1.56
N TYR A 17 20.29 68.00 -0.86
CA TYR A 17 21.10 66.97 -1.51
C TYR A 17 20.18 65.80 -1.86
N LYS A 18 19.78 65.71 -3.13
CA LYS A 18 19.23 64.49 -3.72
C LYS A 18 20.30 63.40 -3.67
N TYR A 19 20.24 62.52 -2.68
CA TYR A 19 20.82 61.20 -2.83
C TYR A 19 20.00 60.46 -3.89
N PRO A 20 20.62 59.86 -4.91
CA PRO A 20 19.89 58.97 -5.78
C PRO A 20 19.37 57.81 -4.93
N LEU A 21 18.06 57.54 -5.03
CA LEU A 21 17.46 56.27 -4.62
C LEU A 21 18.19 55.18 -5.39
N VAL A 22 19.26 54.64 -4.80
CA VAL A 22 19.84 53.38 -5.22
C VAL A 22 18.76 52.35 -4.95
N SER A 23 18.03 51.96 -5.99
CA SER A 23 17.21 50.76 -5.96
C SER A 23 18.15 49.59 -5.70
N ILE A 24 18.17 49.10 -4.47
CA ILE A 24 18.88 47.88 -4.12
C ILE A 24 18.10 46.75 -4.77
N VAL A 25 18.44 46.44 -6.02
CA VAL A 25 17.94 45.25 -6.74
C VAL A 25 18.49 44.05 -6.00
N ARG A 26 17.62 43.38 -5.21
CA ARG A 26 18.00 42.14 -4.55
C ARG A 26 18.07 41.07 -5.64
N HIS A 27 19.28 40.61 -5.93
CA HIS A 27 19.49 39.53 -6.88
C HIS A 27 18.81 38.27 -6.32
N TYR A 28 17.78 37.77 -7.01
CA TYR A 28 17.15 36.48 -6.71
C TYR A 28 18.03 35.31 -7.17
N HIS A 29 19.31 35.31 -6.77
CA HIS A 29 20.09 34.09 -6.84
C HIS A 29 19.41 33.07 -5.91
N ARG A 30 19.14 31.86 -6.43
CA ARG A 30 18.60 30.65 -5.75
C ARG A 30 17.19 30.20 -6.16
N ILE A 31 16.52 30.81 -7.13
CA ILE A 31 15.30 30.23 -7.72
C ILE A 31 15.66 29.61 -9.09
N PRO A 32 15.70 28.26 -9.21
CA PRO A 32 16.16 27.59 -10.43
C PRO A 32 15.47 28.07 -11.71
N PHE A 33 14.17 28.36 -11.62
CA PHE A 33 13.40 28.84 -12.75
C PHE A 33 13.80 30.25 -13.21
N LEU A 34 14.05 31.18 -12.29
CA LEU A 34 14.44 32.55 -12.64
C LEU A 34 15.84 32.57 -13.26
N ASP A 35 16.75 31.77 -12.71
CA ASP A 35 18.10 31.58 -13.27
C ASP A 35 18.02 30.99 -14.70
N PHE A 36 17.14 30.02 -14.91
CA PHE A 36 16.89 29.45 -16.25
C PHE A 36 16.28 30.47 -17.22
N TYR A 37 15.27 31.24 -16.78
CA TYR A 37 14.60 32.25 -17.61
C TYR A 37 15.61 33.30 -18.07
N TYR A 38 16.36 33.88 -17.14
CA TYR A 38 17.38 34.88 -17.44
C TYR A 38 18.44 34.36 -18.42
N LYS A 39 18.96 33.13 -18.21
CA LYS A 39 19.92 32.51 -19.12
C LYS A 39 19.38 32.31 -20.53
N THR A 40 18.07 32.12 -20.67
CA THR A 40 17.43 31.76 -21.94
C THR A 40 16.96 32.99 -22.72
N THR A 41 16.46 34.02 -22.04
CA THR A 41 15.89 35.23 -22.67
C THR A 41 16.81 36.44 -22.59
N GLY A 42 17.78 36.45 -21.67
CA GLY A 42 18.57 37.63 -21.33
C GLY A 42 17.81 38.70 -20.54
N GLU A 43 16.55 38.43 -20.18
CA GLU A 43 15.67 39.38 -19.49
C GLU A 43 15.51 39.01 -18.01
N GLU A 44 15.61 39.99 -17.12
CA GLU A 44 15.22 39.85 -15.73
C GLU A 44 13.71 40.10 -15.59
N LEU A 45 13.00 39.20 -14.89
CA LEU A 45 11.60 39.41 -14.57
C LEU A 45 11.50 40.53 -13.51
N SER A 46 10.86 41.65 -13.87
CA SER A 46 10.63 42.79 -12.97
C SER A 46 10.07 42.35 -11.61
N GLU A 47 10.57 42.95 -10.52
CA GLU A 47 10.10 42.73 -9.15
C GLU A 47 8.59 42.98 -8.99
N THR A 48 8.00 43.84 -9.83
CA THR A 48 6.55 44.11 -9.85
C THR A 48 5.72 43.04 -10.57
N TYR A 49 6.33 42.28 -11.49
CA TYR A 49 5.66 41.23 -12.27
C TYR A 49 5.67 39.87 -11.56
N LEU A 50 6.66 39.65 -10.69
CA LEU A 50 6.86 38.41 -9.94
C LEU A 50 5.63 38.02 -9.07
N PRO A 51 4.98 38.94 -8.32
CA PRO A 51 3.76 38.62 -7.58
C PRO A 51 2.57 38.23 -8.48
N VAL A 52 2.47 38.84 -9.67
CA VAL A 52 1.43 38.53 -10.68
C VAL A 52 1.69 37.14 -11.28
N LEU A 53 2.96 36.83 -11.55
CA LEU A 53 3.40 35.52 -12.02
C LEU A 53 3.04 34.44 -11.00
N LYS A 54 3.36 34.64 -9.71
CA LYS A 54 3.00 33.70 -8.61
C LYS A 54 1.50 33.46 -8.54
N LYS A 55 0.69 34.52 -8.65
CA LYS A 55 -0.77 34.41 -8.62
C LYS A 55 -1.32 33.57 -9.78
N LYS A 56 -0.71 33.67 -10.97
CA LYS A 56 -1.10 32.88 -12.15
C LYS A 56 -0.49 31.47 -12.14
N HIS A 57 0.69 31.30 -11.56
CA HIS A 57 1.54 30.12 -11.64
C HIS A 57 2.17 29.81 -10.27
N PRO A 58 1.40 29.22 -9.34
CA PRO A 58 1.79 29.12 -7.93
C PRO A 58 3.01 28.23 -7.69
N ASN A 59 3.33 27.30 -8.59
CA ASN A 59 4.42 26.33 -8.40
C ASN A 59 5.74 26.75 -9.05
N ILE A 60 5.79 27.91 -9.71
CA ILE A 60 6.92 28.28 -10.59
C ILE A 60 8.22 28.51 -9.81
N GLU A 61 8.14 28.93 -8.54
CA GLU A 61 9.30 29.13 -7.67
C GLU A 61 9.81 27.85 -7.02
N SER A 62 8.95 26.83 -6.88
CA SER A 62 9.33 25.53 -6.31
C SER A 62 9.90 24.56 -7.34
N LEU A 63 9.97 24.95 -8.62
CA LEU A 63 10.51 24.12 -9.67
C LEU A 63 11.99 23.86 -9.45
N THR A 64 12.35 22.58 -9.45
CA THR A 64 13.72 22.12 -9.42
C THR A 64 14.34 22.14 -10.83
N ASN A 65 15.68 22.16 -10.90
CA ASN A 65 16.39 22.05 -12.17
C ASN A 65 16.01 20.76 -12.94
N GLU A 66 15.78 19.66 -12.23
CA GLU A 66 15.37 18.38 -12.83
C GLU A 66 13.99 18.47 -13.49
N GLU A 67 13.02 19.12 -12.86
CA GLU A 67 11.67 19.30 -13.40
C GLU A 67 11.66 20.22 -14.63
N ILE A 68 12.48 21.28 -14.60
CA ILE A 68 12.68 22.17 -15.75
C ILE A 68 13.26 21.39 -16.93
N GLN A 69 14.36 20.65 -16.70
CA GLN A 69 14.99 19.85 -17.75
C GLN A 69 14.08 18.75 -18.28
N CYS A 70 13.31 18.09 -17.42
CA CYS A 70 12.31 17.11 -17.81
C CYS A 70 11.28 17.72 -18.78
N THR A 71 10.74 18.90 -18.42
CA THR A 71 9.78 19.62 -19.27
C THR A 71 10.41 20.02 -20.60
N LEU A 72 11.63 20.55 -20.60
CA LEU A 72 12.34 20.93 -21.83
C LEU A 72 12.62 19.73 -22.76
N ASN A 73 13.00 18.59 -22.19
CA ASN A 73 13.20 17.36 -22.97
C ASN A 73 11.92 16.89 -23.65
N ILE A 74 10.76 17.06 -22.99
CA ILE A 74 9.45 16.78 -23.59
C ILE A 74 9.15 17.78 -24.71
N LEU A 75 9.32 19.08 -24.46
CA LEU A 75 9.04 20.14 -25.44
C LEU A 75 9.91 20.01 -26.70
N LYS A 76 11.16 19.56 -26.55
CA LYS A 76 12.07 19.28 -27.65
C LYS A 76 11.53 18.22 -28.62
N LYS A 77 10.70 17.26 -28.17
CA LYS A 77 10.06 16.25 -29.04
C LYS A 77 9.11 16.87 -30.08
N PHE A 78 8.63 18.08 -29.81
CA PHE A 78 7.70 18.83 -30.64
C PHE A 78 8.35 20.06 -31.28
N ASP A 79 9.69 20.06 -31.36
CA ASP A 79 10.50 21.15 -31.93
C ASP A 79 10.32 22.52 -31.25
N ILE A 80 9.86 22.52 -29.99
CA ILE A 80 9.69 23.75 -29.20
C ILE A 80 11.02 24.11 -28.54
N THR A 81 11.52 25.31 -28.83
CA THR A 81 12.77 25.81 -28.25
C THR A 81 12.59 26.31 -26.81
N PRO A 82 13.64 26.31 -25.98
CA PRO A 82 13.59 26.91 -24.64
C PRO A 82 13.09 28.36 -24.65
N HIS A 83 13.51 29.14 -25.66
CA HIS A 83 13.09 30.52 -25.83
C HIS A 83 11.58 30.66 -26.09
N GLU A 84 10.99 29.79 -26.92
CA GLU A 84 9.54 29.77 -27.14
C GLU A 84 8.75 29.30 -25.91
N ALA A 85 9.31 28.36 -25.15
CA ALA A 85 8.74 27.91 -23.89
C ALA A 85 8.69 29.06 -22.86
N CYS A 86 9.74 29.88 -22.79
CA CYS A 86 9.79 31.07 -21.94
C CYS A 86 8.73 32.13 -22.31
N LYS A 87 8.27 32.20 -23.56
CA LYS A 87 7.14 33.07 -23.94
C LYS A 87 5.81 32.62 -23.32
N ASN A 88 5.72 31.35 -22.89
CA ASN A 88 4.50 30.74 -22.36
C ASN A 88 4.77 29.99 -21.05
N LEU A 89 5.11 30.77 -20.01
CA LEU A 89 5.58 30.27 -18.70
C LEU A 89 4.64 29.26 -18.02
N HIS A 90 3.35 29.26 -18.35
CA HIS A 90 2.39 28.31 -17.80
C HIS A 90 2.77 26.85 -18.08
N ILE A 91 3.48 26.57 -19.19
CA ILE A 91 3.84 25.20 -19.56
C ILE A 91 4.71 24.51 -18.51
N PHE A 92 5.55 25.27 -17.80
CA PHE A 92 6.37 24.77 -16.69
C PHE A 92 5.59 24.54 -15.39
N SER A 93 4.38 25.10 -15.29
CA SER A 93 3.48 24.85 -14.16
C SER A 93 2.54 23.66 -14.39
N MET A 94 2.51 23.12 -15.61
CA MET A 94 1.71 21.96 -15.96
C MET A 94 2.40 20.66 -15.52
N ASN A 95 1.62 19.59 -15.35
CA ASN A 95 2.21 18.27 -15.11
C ASN A 95 2.98 17.82 -16.37
N PRO A 96 4.28 17.46 -16.28
CA PRO A 96 5.08 17.06 -17.44
C PRO A 96 4.46 15.92 -18.26
N ILE A 97 3.82 14.95 -17.61
CA ILE A 97 3.14 13.83 -18.28
C ILE A 97 1.95 14.34 -19.11
N ALA A 98 1.23 15.34 -18.59
CA ALA A 98 0.13 15.95 -19.34
C ALA A 98 0.66 16.74 -20.54
N VAL A 99 1.78 17.45 -20.39
CA VAL A 99 2.45 18.17 -21.49
C VAL A 99 2.82 17.20 -22.62
N ASP A 100 3.46 16.07 -22.27
CA ASP A 100 3.86 15.03 -23.23
C ASP A 100 2.64 14.44 -23.95
N ASN A 101 1.64 13.99 -23.17
CA ASN A 101 0.40 13.43 -23.72
C ASN A 101 -0.34 14.40 -24.63
N TYR A 102 -0.43 15.68 -24.25
CA TYR A 102 -1.16 16.68 -25.05
C TYR A 102 -0.43 16.97 -26.35
N GLY A 103 0.90 17.07 -26.32
CA GLY A 103 1.71 17.23 -27.53
C GLY A 103 1.55 16.04 -28.48
N GLU A 104 1.71 14.81 -27.99
CA GLU A 104 1.55 13.59 -28.81
C GLU A 104 0.14 13.48 -29.39
N ILE A 105 -0.90 13.83 -28.64
CA ILE A 105 -2.27 13.81 -29.17
C ILE A 105 -2.47 14.84 -30.28
N LEU A 106 -1.92 16.06 -30.14
CA LEU A 106 -2.00 17.08 -31.19
C LEU A 106 -1.29 16.59 -32.47
N LYS A 107 -0.14 15.92 -32.32
CA LYS A 107 0.60 15.28 -33.40
C LYS A 107 -0.19 14.16 -34.08
N GLU A 108 -0.76 13.23 -33.31
CA GLU A 108 -1.64 12.15 -33.80
C GLU A 108 -2.84 12.70 -34.59
N CYS A 109 -3.36 13.88 -34.19
CA CYS A 109 -4.48 14.52 -34.86
C CYS A 109 -4.08 15.33 -36.11
N GLY A 110 -2.79 15.40 -36.46
CA GLY A 110 -2.31 16.06 -37.67
C GLY A 110 -2.24 17.58 -37.61
N PHE A 111 -1.95 18.13 -36.43
CA PHE A 111 -1.58 19.55 -36.31
C PHE A 111 -0.28 19.82 -37.09
N ILE A 112 -0.24 20.94 -37.81
CA ILE A 112 0.88 21.28 -38.70
C ILE A 112 2.12 21.66 -37.90
N ASN A 113 1.93 22.48 -36.86
CA ASN A 113 2.96 22.90 -35.94
C ASN A 113 2.40 22.88 -34.51
N ILE A 114 3.22 22.44 -33.55
CA ILE A 114 2.83 22.35 -32.14
C ILE A 114 3.60 23.40 -31.36
N ILE A 115 2.91 24.47 -30.95
CA ILE A 115 3.48 25.52 -30.12
C ILE A 115 3.00 25.40 -28.66
N PRO A 116 3.72 25.97 -27.67
CA PRO A 116 3.35 25.90 -26.25
C PRO A 116 1.89 26.30 -25.97
N GLN A 117 1.39 27.31 -26.68
CA GLN A 117 0.03 27.80 -26.50
C GLN A 117 -1.04 26.75 -26.83
N TYR A 118 -0.78 25.85 -27.77
CA TYR A 118 -1.72 24.79 -28.13
C TYR A 118 -1.76 23.68 -27.08
N ILE A 119 -0.61 23.36 -26.49
CA ILE A 119 -0.52 22.42 -25.35
C ILE A 119 -1.26 22.99 -24.14
N ILE A 120 -1.05 24.27 -23.82
CA ILE A 120 -1.74 24.97 -22.73
C ILE A 120 -3.26 24.99 -22.96
N ARG A 121 -3.70 25.26 -24.20
CA ARG A 121 -5.13 25.32 -24.58
C ARG A 121 -5.70 23.99 -25.06
N TYR A 122 -5.02 22.87 -24.76
CA TYR A 122 -5.36 21.54 -25.27
C TYR A 122 -6.87 21.21 -25.12
N HIS A 123 -7.43 21.37 -23.92
CA HIS A 123 -8.84 21.05 -23.69
C HIS A 123 -9.79 21.89 -24.53
N THR A 124 -9.48 23.18 -24.73
CA THR A 124 -10.29 24.05 -25.59
C THR A 124 -10.24 23.58 -27.04
N LEU A 125 -9.05 23.27 -27.54
CA LEU A 125 -8.87 22.81 -28.92
C LEU A 125 -9.53 21.46 -29.18
N VAL A 126 -9.31 20.49 -28.29
CA VAL A 126 -9.73 19.10 -28.51
C VAL A 126 -11.20 18.85 -28.16
N ARG A 127 -11.74 19.55 -27.15
CA ARG A 127 -13.14 19.36 -26.71
C ARG A 127 -14.11 20.35 -27.35
N SER A 128 -13.74 21.63 -27.43
CA SER A 128 -14.70 22.71 -27.67
C SER A 128 -14.68 23.25 -29.09
N LYS A 129 -13.62 23.02 -29.87
CA LYS A 129 -13.53 23.46 -31.27
C LYS A 129 -13.91 22.32 -32.22
N THR A 130 -14.53 22.69 -33.34
CA THR A 130 -14.87 21.76 -34.42
C THR A 130 -13.68 21.57 -35.34
N ILE A 131 -13.59 20.41 -36.00
CA ILE A 131 -12.49 20.10 -36.93
C ILE A 131 -12.45 21.12 -38.07
N LYS A 132 -13.62 21.53 -38.61
CA LYS A 132 -13.72 22.57 -39.64
C LYS A 132 -13.12 23.90 -39.19
N PHE A 133 -13.33 24.30 -37.94
CA PHE A 133 -12.74 25.52 -37.39
C PHE A 133 -11.21 25.40 -37.34
N LEU A 134 -10.69 24.27 -36.84
CA LEU A 134 -9.24 24.06 -36.72
C LEU A 134 -8.53 24.03 -38.08
N LYS A 135 -9.16 23.45 -39.10
CA LYS A 135 -8.69 23.49 -40.50
C LYS A 135 -8.71 24.90 -41.07
N LYS A 136 -9.79 25.66 -40.87
CA LYS A 136 -9.93 27.05 -41.33
C LYS A 136 -8.86 27.97 -40.73
N GLU A 137 -8.55 27.79 -39.45
CA GLU A 137 -7.50 28.56 -38.75
C GLU A 137 -6.08 28.12 -39.12
N GLY A 138 -5.92 27.16 -40.04
CA GLY A 138 -4.60 26.66 -40.47
C GLY A 138 -3.86 25.86 -39.39
N LEU A 139 -4.55 25.38 -38.36
CA LEU A 139 -3.94 24.60 -37.27
C LEU A 139 -3.76 23.13 -37.65
N MET A 140 -4.70 22.62 -38.46
CA MET A 140 -4.70 21.26 -38.98
C MET A 140 -4.60 21.29 -40.51
N ARG A 141 -4.01 20.23 -41.07
CA ARG A 141 -3.99 20.01 -42.52
C ARG A 141 -5.41 19.93 -43.10
N ASN A 142 -5.67 20.57 -44.24
CA ASN A 142 -7.02 20.61 -44.83
C ASN A 142 -7.44 19.26 -45.43
N ASP A 143 -6.47 18.52 -45.97
CA ASP A 143 -6.60 17.22 -46.62
C ASP A 143 -6.75 16.06 -45.62
N ILE A 144 -6.45 16.26 -44.34
CA ILE A 144 -6.51 15.15 -43.38
C ILE A 144 -7.94 14.74 -43.06
N ILE A 145 -8.23 13.45 -43.18
CA ILE A 145 -9.43 12.83 -42.61
C ILE A 145 -9.04 12.33 -41.22
N LEU A 146 -9.51 13.03 -40.18
CA LEU A 146 -9.07 12.78 -38.80
C LEU A 146 -9.37 11.34 -38.35
N GLU A 147 -10.54 10.82 -38.69
CA GLU A 147 -10.92 9.45 -38.32
C GLU A 147 -9.95 8.42 -38.90
N GLU A 148 -9.58 8.54 -40.18
CA GLU A 148 -8.59 7.67 -40.84
C GLU A 148 -7.20 7.80 -40.19
N ALA A 149 -6.75 9.03 -39.94
CA ALA A 149 -5.46 9.28 -39.30
C ALA A 149 -5.35 8.62 -37.91
N LEU A 150 -6.45 8.62 -37.15
CA LEU A 150 -6.53 7.97 -35.83
C LEU A 150 -6.64 6.44 -35.94
N LEU A 151 -7.40 5.91 -36.90
CA LEU A 151 -7.46 4.46 -37.16
C LEU A 151 -6.08 3.89 -37.55
N ASN A 152 -5.29 4.67 -38.28
CA ASN A 152 -3.94 4.30 -38.71
C ASN A 152 -2.94 4.24 -37.54
N GLN A 153 -3.27 4.75 -36.34
CA GLN A 153 -2.45 4.57 -35.15
C GLN A 153 -2.45 3.12 -34.63
N PHE A 154 -3.34 2.26 -35.11
CA PHE A 154 -3.47 0.86 -34.72
C PHE A 154 -3.20 -0.07 -35.93
N PRO A 155 -1.94 -0.25 -36.36
CA PRO A 155 -1.60 -1.06 -37.54
C PRO A 155 -2.01 -2.53 -37.40
N GLU A 156 -2.01 -3.07 -36.17
CA GLU A 156 -2.39 -4.44 -35.85
C GLU A 156 -3.89 -4.73 -35.97
N TRP A 157 -4.73 -3.68 -36.05
CA TRP A 157 -6.18 -3.82 -36.18
C TRP A 157 -6.54 -4.10 -37.66
N PRO A 158 -7.13 -5.28 -37.99
CA PRO A 158 -7.44 -5.66 -39.36
C PRO A 158 -8.28 -4.63 -40.12
N PRO A 159 -7.96 -4.38 -41.41
CA PRO A 159 -8.72 -3.46 -42.26
C PRO A 159 -10.22 -3.78 -42.32
N ASP A 160 -10.59 -5.06 -42.36
CA ASP A 160 -11.98 -5.52 -42.47
C ASP A 160 -12.84 -5.08 -41.27
N ASN A 161 -12.22 -4.81 -40.13
CA ASN A 161 -12.87 -4.37 -38.91
C ASN A 161 -12.76 -2.85 -38.71
N LYS A 162 -12.02 -2.15 -39.57
CA LYS A 162 -11.90 -0.68 -39.57
C LYS A 162 -12.93 -0.10 -40.52
N TYR A 163 -14.02 0.41 -39.95
CA TYR A 163 -15.03 1.15 -40.71
C TYR A 163 -15.12 2.59 -40.21
N LEU A 164 -15.33 3.52 -41.14
CA LEU A 164 -15.49 4.94 -40.88
C LEU A 164 -16.95 5.24 -40.50
N ASP A 165 -17.14 5.97 -39.40
CA ASP A 165 -18.44 6.55 -39.03
C ASP A 165 -18.76 7.79 -39.87
N LYS A 166 -17.78 8.31 -40.63
CA LYS A 166 -17.94 9.47 -41.54
C LYS A 166 -18.42 10.72 -40.80
N PHE A 167 -17.70 11.06 -39.72
CA PHE A 167 -17.98 12.28 -38.96
C PHE A 167 -17.96 13.54 -39.82
N HIS A 168 -18.92 14.44 -39.61
CA HIS A 168 -18.93 15.74 -40.27
C HIS A 168 -18.03 16.75 -39.53
N ASP A 169 -17.01 17.28 -40.22
CA ASP A 169 -16.07 18.25 -39.65
C ASP A 169 -16.74 19.52 -39.08
N SER A 170 -17.92 19.88 -39.59
CA SER A 170 -18.64 21.10 -39.19
C SER A 170 -19.20 21.06 -37.77
N ASN A 171 -19.55 19.88 -37.25
CA ASN A 171 -20.21 19.73 -35.94
C ASN A 171 -19.45 18.83 -34.96
N THR A 172 -18.36 18.19 -35.41
CA THR A 172 -17.62 17.22 -34.61
C THR A 172 -16.33 17.81 -34.04
N SER A 173 -16.04 17.51 -32.77
CA SER A 173 -14.76 17.83 -32.12
C SER A 173 -13.79 16.65 -32.14
N ILE A 174 -12.49 16.93 -32.02
CA ILE A 174 -11.44 15.90 -32.01
C ILE A 174 -11.71 14.84 -30.93
N LEU A 175 -12.12 15.26 -29.74
CA LEU A 175 -12.39 14.34 -28.63
C LEU A 175 -13.47 13.31 -28.98
N THR A 176 -14.49 13.72 -29.74
CA THR A 176 -15.60 12.84 -30.13
C THR A 176 -15.11 11.75 -31.07
N VAL A 177 -14.35 12.11 -32.11
CA VAL A 177 -13.75 11.15 -33.04
C VAL A 177 -12.80 10.21 -32.30
N ARG A 178 -11.91 10.74 -31.45
CA ARG A 178 -10.99 9.94 -30.64
C ARG A 178 -11.71 8.93 -29.75
N LYS A 179 -12.78 9.34 -29.07
CA LYS A 179 -13.59 8.44 -28.24
C LYS A 179 -14.22 7.32 -29.07
N SER A 180 -14.76 7.64 -30.26
CA SER A 180 -15.36 6.62 -31.13
C SER A 180 -14.32 5.59 -31.58
N VAL A 181 -13.19 6.06 -32.14
CA VAL A 181 -12.10 5.20 -32.61
C VAL A 181 -11.57 4.32 -31.48
N LEU A 182 -11.33 4.91 -30.29
CA LEU A 182 -10.83 4.15 -29.15
C LEU A 182 -11.84 3.11 -28.65
N ASN A 183 -13.14 3.43 -28.62
CA ASN A 183 -14.18 2.48 -28.25
C ASN A 183 -14.20 1.28 -29.22
N LYS A 184 -14.19 1.54 -30.53
CA LYS A 184 -14.13 0.48 -31.56
C LYS A 184 -12.88 -0.39 -31.44
N TYR A 185 -11.72 0.24 -31.25
CA TYR A 185 -10.45 -0.47 -31.07
C TYR A 185 -10.48 -1.39 -29.84
N LEU A 186 -10.94 -0.89 -28.68
CA LEU A 186 -11.05 -1.69 -27.45
C LEU A 186 -12.16 -2.75 -27.53
N HIS A 187 -13.22 -2.50 -28.29
CA HIS A 187 -14.23 -3.50 -28.60
C HIS A 187 -13.63 -4.65 -29.40
N TRP A 188 -12.89 -4.35 -30.47
CA TRP A 188 -12.20 -5.37 -31.27
C TRP A 188 -11.13 -6.12 -30.46
N LYS A 189 -10.24 -5.40 -29.78
CA LYS A 189 -9.06 -5.99 -29.13
C LYS A 189 -9.39 -6.76 -27.84
N LEU A 190 -10.37 -6.29 -27.07
CA LEU A 190 -10.66 -6.82 -25.72
C LEU A 190 -12.11 -7.28 -25.53
N SER A 191 -12.95 -7.22 -26.57
CA SER A 191 -14.39 -7.49 -26.48
C SER A 191 -15.08 -6.63 -25.41
N THR A 192 -14.67 -5.36 -25.32
CA THR A 192 -15.22 -4.36 -24.40
C THR A 192 -16.60 -3.90 -24.88
N SER A 193 -17.58 -3.74 -24.00
CA SER A 193 -18.86 -3.10 -24.34
C SER A 193 -18.77 -1.57 -24.29
N THR A 194 -19.69 -0.87 -24.97
CA THR A 194 -19.76 0.61 -24.89
C THR A 194 -19.95 1.11 -23.45
N GLU A 195 -20.69 0.36 -22.62
CA GLU A 195 -20.90 0.71 -21.20
C GLU A 195 -19.62 0.56 -20.38
N GLU A 196 -18.85 -0.50 -20.62
CA GLU A 196 -17.54 -0.72 -19.99
C GLU A 196 -16.56 0.38 -20.40
N PHE A 197 -16.55 0.76 -21.67
CA PHE A 197 -15.72 1.86 -22.16
C PHE A 197 -16.06 3.20 -21.48
N GLU A 198 -17.34 3.55 -21.38
CA GLU A 198 -17.77 4.75 -20.66
C GLU A 198 -17.46 4.67 -19.16
N LYS A 199 -17.48 3.47 -18.57
CA LYS A 199 -17.01 3.24 -17.21
C LYS A 199 -15.51 3.50 -17.08
N TYR A 200 -14.69 3.09 -18.05
CA TYR A 200 -13.25 3.40 -18.06
C TYR A 200 -13.00 4.88 -18.19
N CYS A 201 -13.68 5.57 -19.10
CA CYS A 201 -13.54 7.01 -19.29
C CYS A 201 -13.96 7.83 -18.05
N ARG A 202 -14.90 7.31 -17.23
CA ARG A 202 -15.31 7.93 -15.95
C ARG A 202 -14.30 7.68 -14.82
N HIS A 203 -13.84 6.45 -14.63
CA HIS A 203 -12.96 6.09 -13.51
C HIS A 203 -11.48 6.39 -13.79
N TYR A 204 -11.08 6.43 -15.06
CA TYR A 204 -9.73 6.68 -15.52
C TYR A 204 -9.76 7.88 -16.46
N LEU A 205 -9.95 9.07 -15.88
CA LEU A 205 -10.13 10.34 -16.60
C LEU A 205 -9.02 10.63 -17.64
N THR A 206 -7.84 10.06 -17.44
CA THR A 206 -6.70 10.16 -18.35
C THR A 206 -6.86 9.34 -19.63
N LEU A 207 -7.70 8.29 -19.67
CA LEU A 207 -7.80 7.39 -20.82
C LEU A 207 -8.18 8.13 -22.12
N LYS A 208 -9.18 9.03 -22.05
CA LYS A 208 -9.61 9.85 -23.20
C LYS A 208 -8.58 10.91 -23.64
N HIS A 209 -7.62 11.20 -22.77
CA HIS A 209 -6.54 12.18 -22.97
C HIS A 209 -5.16 11.50 -22.93
N LYS A 210 -5.11 10.22 -23.32
CA LYS A 210 -3.90 9.46 -23.51
C LYS A 210 -3.64 9.29 -25.02
N PRO A 211 -2.39 9.36 -25.48
CA PRO A 211 -2.04 9.06 -26.86
C PRO A 211 -2.51 7.64 -27.24
N MET A 212 -2.93 7.46 -28.49
CA MET A 212 -3.36 6.15 -29.01
C MET A 212 -2.18 5.19 -29.09
N SER A 213 -1.01 5.71 -29.47
CA SER A 213 0.28 5.02 -29.45
C SER A 213 0.59 4.42 -28.06
N ASP A 214 0.44 5.22 -27.01
CA ASP A 214 0.59 4.83 -25.62
C ASP A 214 -0.37 3.71 -25.20
N ILE A 215 -1.64 3.81 -25.60
CA ILE A 215 -2.66 2.80 -25.28
C ILE A 215 -2.31 1.47 -25.96
N ARG A 216 -1.91 1.53 -27.23
CA ARG A 216 -1.45 0.36 -27.99
C ARG A 216 -0.27 -0.30 -27.30
N GLU A 217 0.76 0.47 -26.94
CA GLU A 217 1.96 -0.03 -26.29
C GLU A 217 1.68 -0.59 -24.89
N ALA A 218 0.81 0.06 -24.11
CA ALA A 218 0.41 -0.46 -22.81
C ALA A 218 -0.30 -1.82 -22.93
N LEU A 219 -1.16 -1.99 -23.94
CA LEU A 219 -1.83 -3.26 -24.22
C LEU A 219 -0.86 -4.32 -24.74
N ASP A 220 0.11 -3.94 -25.56
CA ASP A 220 1.17 -4.83 -26.05
C ASP A 220 2.00 -5.38 -24.88
N ILE A 221 2.49 -4.51 -23.99
CA ILE A 221 3.21 -4.92 -22.78
C ILE A 221 2.34 -5.83 -21.91
N ALA A 222 1.06 -5.47 -21.71
CA ALA A 222 0.14 -6.25 -20.90
C ALA A 222 -0.09 -7.66 -21.47
N GLN A 223 -0.25 -7.81 -22.79
CA GLN A 223 -0.58 -9.09 -23.44
C GLN A 223 0.65 -9.93 -23.77
N ASN A 224 1.73 -9.31 -24.23
CA ASN A 224 2.88 -10.03 -24.79
C ASN A 224 4.01 -10.19 -23.78
N ASP A 225 4.31 -9.15 -23.01
CA ASP A 225 5.39 -9.19 -22.00
C ASP A 225 4.89 -9.78 -20.67
N ILE A 226 3.86 -9.16 -20.09
CA ILE A 226 3.28 -9.61 -18.80
C ILE A 226 2.40 -10.85 -19.01
N LYS A 227 1.82 -11.07 -20.20
CA LYS A 227 0.94 -12.22 -20.50
C LYS A 227 -0.34 -12.24 -19.66
N PHE A 228 -1.00 -11.09 -19.57
CA PHE A 228 -2.36 -11.03 -19.02
C PHE A 228 -3.37 -11.66 -19.98
N ASN A 229 -4.34 -12.37 -19.40
CA ASN A 229 -5.55 -12.76 -20.14
C ASN A 229 -6.39 -11.51 -20.43
N ILE A 230 -7.08 -11.52 -21.57
CA ILE A 230 -7.97 -10.42 -22.01
C ILE A 230 -8.98 -10.06 -20.92
N ASP A 231 -9.56 -11.05 -20.25
CA ASP A 231 -10.51 -10.83 -19.14
C ASP A 231 -9.91 -10.10 -17.94
N VAL A 232 -8.61 -10.28 -17.68
CA VAL A 232 -7.93 -9.58 -16.58
C VAL A 232 -7.72 -8.11 -16.96
N ILE A 233 -7.33 -7.84 -18.19
CA ILE A 233 -7.17 -6.47 -18.72
C ILE A 233 -8.53 -5.74 -18.70
N ARG A 234 -9.59 -6.38 -19.22
CA ARG A 234 -10.96 -5.84 -19.23
C ARG A 234 -11.48 -5.54 -17.82
N ARG A 235 -11.28 -6.46 -16.87
CA ARG A 235 -11.70 -6.22 -15.45
C ARG A 235 -10.89 -5.10 -14.79
N ASN A 236 -9.66 -4.86 -15.23
CA ASN A 236 -8.75 -3.89 -14.67
C ASN A 236 -8.44 -2.77 -15.68
N GLY A 237 -9.44 -1.94 -16.01
CA GLY A 237 -9.31 -0.89 -17.04
C GLY A 237 -8.19 0.13 -16.80
N PHE A 238 -7.59 0.20 -15.60
CA PHE A 238 -6.39 1.01 -15.37
C PHE A 238 -5.15 0.48 -16.11
N ILE A 239 -5.10 -0.80 -16.46
CA ILE A 239 -4.01 -1.40 -17.27
C ILE A 239 -4.00 -0.80 -18.68
N ILE A 240 -5.16 -0.38 -19.19
CA ILE A 240 -5.27 0.29 -20.49
C ILE A 240 -4.71 1.72 -20.41
N SER A 241 -4.80 2.36 -19.24
CA SER A 241 -4.37 3.75 -19.02
C SER A 241 -2.98 3.89 -18.39
N THR A 242 -2.26 2.80 -18.12
CA THR A 242 -0.89 2.85 -17.61
C THR A 242 0.08 3.45 -18.61
N ASP A 243 1.10 4.11 -18.09
CA ASP A 243 2.22 4.67 -18.86
C ASP A 243 3.16 3.53 -19.30
N PRO A 244 3.34 3.29 -20.61
CA PRO A 244 4.21 2.23 -21.10
C PRO A 244 5.66 2.38 -20.63
N THR A 245 6.18 3.61 -20.61
CA THR A 245 7.56 3.91 -20.19
C THR A 245 7.76 3.54 -18.73
N LYS A 246 6.83 3.94 -17.85
CA LYS A 246 6.90 3.56 -16.43
C LYS A 246 6.76 2.07 -16.21
N THR A 247 5.93 1.41 -17.01
CA THR A 247 5.73 -0.03 -16.94
C THR A 247 7.00 -0.78 -17.35
N LYS A 248 7.63 -0.39 -18.46
CA LYS A 248 8.92 -0.94 -18.89
C LYS A 248 10.00 -0.74 -17.84
N MET A 249 10.14 0.49 -17.32
CA MET A 249 11.08 0.79 -16.25
C MET A 249 10.86 -0.09 -15.01
N LEU A 250 9.60 -0.38 -14.65
CA LEU A 250 9.30 -1.32 -13.56
C LEU A 250 9.76 -2.75 -13.88
N LEU A 251 9.47 -3.24 -15.07
CA LEU A 251 9.82 -4.62 -15.48
C LEU A 251 11.33 -4.82 -15.68
N GLU A 252 12.06 -3.77 -16.07
CA GLU A 252 13.51 -3.78 -16.27
C GLU A 252 14.27 -3.65 -14.95
N ASN A 253 13.85 -2.73 -14.08
CA ASN A 253 14.59 -2.41 -12.85
C ASN A 253 14.20 -3.29 -11.66
N VAL A 254 13.07 -4.01 -11.73
CA VAL A 254 12.61 -4.93 -10.67
C VAL A 254 12.52 -6.33 -11.25
N THR A 255 13.56 -7.14 -11.07
CA THR A 255 13.58 -8.53 -11.59
C THR A 255 12.73 -9.46 -10.74
N THR A 256 12.85 -9.36 -9.42
CA THR A 256 12.14 -10.18 -8.44
C THR A 256 11.43 -9.33 -7.39
N LEU A 257 10.27 -9.81 -6.94
CA LEU A 257 9.46 -9.20 -5.90
C LEU A 257 8.85 -10.31 -5.04
N ALA A 258 9.09 -10.28 -3.72
CA ALA A 258 8.65 -11.32 -2.79
C ALA A 258 9.05 -12.75 -3.25
N GLY A 259 10.28 -12.95 -3.74
CA GLY A 259 10.74 -14.24 -4.26
C GLY A 259 10.05 -14.73 -5.55
N LEU A 260 9.22 -13.90 -6.19
CA LEU A 260 8.59 -14.18 -7.47
C LEU A 260 9.21 -13.34 -8.58
N ASN A 261 9.16 -13.82 -9.83
CA ASN A 261 9.42 -12.95 -10.98
C ASN A 261 8.40 -11.80 -10.98
N ILE A 262 8.83 -10.57 -11.29
CA ILE A 262 7.97 -9.39 -11.27
C ILE A 262 6.70 -9.55 -12.13
N ARG A 263 6.78 -10.26 -13.26
CA ARG A 263 5.64 -10.51 -14.15
C ARG A 263 4.60 -11.38 -13.46
N GLU A 264 5.04 -12.41 -12.74
CA GLU A 264 4.15 -13.28 -11.96
C GLU A 264 3.54 -12.55 -10.76
N ALA A 265 4.32 -11.70 -10.08
CA ALA A 265 3.79 -10.86 -9.00
C ALA A 265 2.70 -9.88 -9.52
N ILE A 266 2.93 -9.24 -10.68
CA ILE A 266 1.98 -8.34 -11.33
C ILE A 266 0.73 -9.10 -11.81
N LYS A 267 0.86 -10.34 -12.28
CA LYS A 267 -0.31 -11.18 -12.62
C LYS A 267 -1.23 -11.41 -11.43
N ILE A 268 -0.64 -11.65 -10.25
CA ILE A 268 -1.40 -11.87 -9.01
C ILE A 268 -2.00 -10.55 -8.49
N GLU A 269 -1.23 -9.46 -8.51
CA GLU A 269 -1.66 -8.13 -8.06
C GLU A 269 -1.35 -7.06 -9.13
N PRO A 270 -2.25 -6.85 -10.10
CA PRO A 270 -2.02 -5.90 -11.20
C PRO A 270 -1.86 -4.46 -10.74
N ALA A 271 -2.37 -4.10 -9.55
CA ALA A 271 -2.29 -2.75 -9.02
C ALA A 271 -0.86 -2.27 -8.75
N ILE A 272 0.12 -3.18 -8.71
CA ILE A 272 1.56 -2.84 -8.61
C ILE A 272 1.99 -1.90 -9.75
N LEU A 273 1.41 -2.05 -10.94
CA LEU A 273 1.69 -1.22 -12.12
C LEU A 273 1.40 0.28 -11.91
N ARG A 274 0.64 0.65 -10.88
CA ARG A 274 0.36 2.06 -10.56
C ARG A 274 1.54 2.77 -9.91
N ASN A 275 2.49 2.01 -9.37
CA ASN A 275 3.60 2.54 -8.61
C ASN A 275 4.87 2.64 -9.45
N HIS A 276 5.69 3.64 -9.10
CA HIS A 276 7.01 3.79 -9.69
C HIS A 276 7.95 2.72 -9.14
N TYR A 277 8.88 2.21 -9.96
CA TYR A 277 9.80 1.15 -9.57
C TYR A 277 10.61 1.49 -8.31
N LYS A 278 11.09 2.74 -8.17
CA LYS A 278 11.78 3.21 -6.95
C LYS A 278 10.93 3.04 -5.68
N SER A 279 9.62 3.27 -5.76
CA SER A 279 8.72 3.09 -4.61
C SER A 279 8.54 1.60 -4.28
N VAL A 280 8.42 0.74 -5.29
CA VAL A 280 8.32 -0.72 -5.10
C VAL A 280 9.59 -1.27 -4.45
N LEU A 281 10.77 -0.87 -4.94
CA LEU A 281 12.06 -1.26 -4.37
C LEU A 281 12.23 -0.74 -2.94
N HIS A 282 11.82 0.50 -2.65
CA HIS A 282 11.88 1.03 -1.29
C HIS A 282 10.96 0.24 -0.34
N VAL A 283 9.74 -0.10 -0.75
CA VAL A 283 8.88 -0.98 0.08
C VAL A 283 9.57 -2.33 0.31
N ARG A 284 10.21 -2.93 -0.70
CA ARG A 284 10.97 -4.18 -0.52
C ARG A 284 12.06 -4.04 0.55
N ASN A 285 12.87 -2.99 0.46
CA ASN A 285 13.94 -2.73 1.43
C ASN A 285 13.39 -2.56 2.86
N ILE A 286 12.27 -1.83 3.01
CA ILE A 286 11.58 -1.71 4.30
C ILE A 286 11.18 -3.10 4.83
N LEU A 287 10.58 -3.96 4.01
CA LEU A 287 10.16 -5.29 4.46
C LEU A 287 11.36 -6.16 4.87
N GLU A 288 12.49 -6.02 4.19
CA GLU A 288 13.76 -6.68 4.55
C GLU A 288 14.33 -6.17 5.88
N GLU A 289 14.31 -4.85 6.12
CA GLU A 289 14.73 -4.24 7.39
C GLU A 289 13.93 -4.76 8.59
N TYR A 290 12.62 -5.00 8.40
CA TYR A 290 11.74 -5.61 9.41
C TYR A 290 11.83 -7.14 9.44
N ARG A 291 12.76 -7.75 8.70
CA ARG A 291 12.98 -9.21 8.61
C ARG A 291 11.72 -9.99 8.20
N ILE A 292 10.89 -9.39 7.35
CA ILE A 292 9.66 -10.03 6.86
C ILE A 292 10.02 -10.94 5.69
N SER A 293 9.87 -12.25 5.88
CA SER A 293 10.22 -13.24 4.85
C SER A 293 9.45 -13.03 3.53
N GLU A 294 10.11 -13.33 2.40
CA GLU A 294 9.48 -13.29 1.08
C GLU A 294 8.19 -14.12 1.01
N LYS A 295 8.13 -15.26 1.72
CA LYS A 295 6.93 -16.11 1.82
C LYS A 295 5.75 -15.35 2.43
N ALA A 296 5.96 -14.56 3.48
CA ALA A 296 4.92 -13.71 4.05
C ALA A 296 4.51 -12.58 3.07
N GLN A 297 5.47 -12.03 2.32
CA GLN A 297 5.23 -11.01 1.30
C GLN A 297 4.35 -11.55 0.15
N GLN A 298 4.55 -12.81 -0.29
CA GLN A 298 3.73 -13.45 -1.32
C GLN A 298 2.25 -13.55 -0.94
N HIS A 299 1.94 -13.72 0.35
CA HIS A 299 0.57 -13.74 0.84
C HIS A 299 -0.10 -12.36 0.83
N CYS A 300 0.66 -11.27 0.64
CA CYS A 300 0.14 -9.91 0.67
C CYS A 300 0.89 -8.95 -0.28
N LEU A 301 0.94 -9.25 -1.57
CA LEU A 301 1.58 -8.39 -2.58
C LEU A 301 1.01 -6.97 -2.64
N LYS A 302 -0.23 -6.77 -2.18
CA LYS A 302 -0.87 -5.47 -2.05
C LYS A 302 -0.09 -4.46 -1.20
N ILE A 303 0.84 -4.92 -0.36
CA ILE A 303 1.75 -4.03 0.38
C ILE A 303 2.59 -3.16 -0.57
N TYR A 304 3.00 -3.68 -1.72
CA TYR A 304 3.78 -2.94 -2.73
C TYR A 304 2.97 -1.88 -3.48
N CYS A 305 1.64 -1.90 -3.33
CA CYS A 305 0.76 -0.88 -3.88
C CYS A 305 0.69 0.37 -2.98
N MET A 306 1.27 0.33 -1.78
CA MET A 306 1.24 1.43 -0.81
C MET A 306 2.45 2.36 -0.95
N LYS A 307 2.35 3.58 -0.41
CA LYS A 307 3.49 4.51 -0.33
C LYS A 307 4.52 3.97 0.69
N PRO A 308 5.84 4.04 0.41
CA PRO A 308 6.88 3.56 1.32
C PRO A 308 6.76 4.13 2.74
N SER A 309 6.57 5.46 2.87
CA SER A 309 6.41 6.12 4.15
C SER A 309 5.20 5.62 4.95
N THR A 310 4.12 5.26 4.27
CA THR A 310 2.94 4.66 4.92
C THR A 310 3.21 3.23 5.38
N VAL A 311 3.97 2.45 4.62
CA VAL A 311 4.36 1.09 5.05
C VAL A 311 5.22 1.16 6.31
N GLN A 312 6.27 1.98 6.28
CA GLN A 312 7.17 2.22 7.42
C GLN A 312 6.38 2.64 8.67
N GLN A 313 5.62 3.74 8.58
CA GLN A 313 4.84 4.27 9.69
C GLN A 313 3.91 3.21 10.29
N ARG A 314 3.22 2.43 9.44
CA ARG A 314 2.29 1.41 9.92
C ARG A 314 3.00 0.24 10.57
N LEU A 315 4.17 -0.17 10.09
CA LEU A 315 4.96 -1.21 10.73
C LEU A 315 5.48 -0.76 12.10
N ASP A 316 5.98 0.47 12.20
CA ASP A 316 6.42 1.06 13.46
C ASP A 316 5.30 1.10 14.50
N GLU A 317 4.13 1.61 14.11
CA GLU A 317 2.99 1.66 15.01
C GLU A 317 2.52 0.25 15.43
N LEU A 318 2.47 -0.70 14.50
CA LEU A 318 2.05 -2.06 14.78
C LEU A 318 3.01 -2.79 15.73
N LYS A 319 4.32 -2.54 15.64
CA LYS A 319 5.33 -3.16 16.50
C LYS A 319 5.10 -2.89 18.00
N THR A 320 4.44 -1.78 18.33
CA THR A 320 4.11 -1.42 19.72
C THR A 320 2.90 -2.18 20.27
N LEU A 321 2.07 -2.79 19.42
CA LEU A 321 0.89 -3.55 19.84
C LEU A 321 1.28 -4.98 20.24
N LYS A 322 0.90 -5.39 21.45
CA LYS A 322 1.12 -6.77 21.95
C LYS A 322 0.49 -7.80 21.03
N GLU A 323 -0.71 -7.50 20.50
CA GLU A 323 -1.44 -8.34 19.56
C GLU A 323 -0.66 -8.60 18.28
N TYR A 324 0.05 -7.58 17.79
CA TYR A 324 0.86 -7.70 16.59
C TYR A 324 2.10 -8.53 16.85
N GLN A 325 2.73 -8.41 18.04
CA GLN A 325 3.91 -9.20 18.38
C GLN A 325 3.61 -10.71 18.29
N VAL A 326 2.48 -11.14 18.87
CA VAL A 326 2.02 -12.53 18.80
C VAL A 326 1.65 -12.95 17.36
N LEU A 327 1.04 -12.05 16.58
CA LEU A 327 0.57 -12.35 15.22
C LEU A 327 1.62 -12.12 14.13
N SER A 328 2.77 -11.54 14.46
CA SER A 328 3.80 -11.13 13.50
C SER A 328 4.41 -12.31 12.74
N THR A 329 4.43 -13.48 13.38
CA THR A 329 4.90 -14.74 12.81
C THR A 329 3.91 -15.36 11.82
N ASN A 330 2.66 -14.88 11.77
CA ASN A 330 1.66 -15.36 10.82
C ASN A 330 2.03 -14.90 9.40
N PRO A 331 2.00 -15.79 8.39
CA PRO A 331 2.28 -15.39 7.00
C PRO A 331 1.37 -14.28 6.46
N ARG A 332 0.21 -14.07 7.09
CA ARG A 332 -0.74 -13.03 6.72
C ARG A 332 -0.56 -11.72 7.48
N ALA A 333 0.44 -11.61 8.38
CA ALA A 333 0.66 -10.44 9.24
C ALA A 333 0.66 -9.12 8.45
N LEU A 334 1.23 -9.11 7.24
CA LEU A 334 1.23 -7.95 6.34
C LEU A 334 -0.17 -7.41 5.98
N SER A 335 -1.21 -8.25 6.00
CA SER A 335 -2.56 -7.76 5.76
C SER A 335 -3.07 -6.85 6.91
N MET A 336 -2.48 -6.92 8.11
CA MET A 336 -2.73 -5.92 9.17
C MET A 336 -2.15 -4.56 8.78
N VAL A 337 -1.00 -4.52 8.11
CA VAL A 337 -0.40 -3.28 7.61
C VAL A 337 -1.30 -2.65 6.55
N VAL A 338 -1.76 -3.45 5.57
CA VAL A 338 -2.65 -2.99 4.49
C VAL A 338 -3.99 -2.50 5.06
N HIS A 339 -4.58 -3.23 6.02
CA HIS A 339 -5.90 -2.97 6.58
C HIS A 339 -5.91 -2.33 7.96
N LYS A 340 -4.84 -1.61 8.33
CA LYS A 340 -4.64 -1.05 9.69
C LYS A 340 -5.88 -0.36 10.27
N ASN A 341 -6.47 0.61 9.58
CA ASN A 341 -7.61 1.36 10.12
C ASN A 341 -8.81 0.46 10.48
N LYS A 342 -9.08 -0.53 9.62
CA LYS A 342 -10.16 -1.50 9.84
C LYS A 342 -9.83 -2.42 11.01
N MET A 343 -8.58 -2.87 11.11
CA MET A 343 -8.10 -3.71 12.19
C MET A 343 -8.15 -2.98 13.54
N MET A 344 -7.67 -1.73 13.63
CA MET A 344 -7.72 -0.93 14.86
C MET A 344 -9.16 -0.68 15.33
N LEU A 345 -10.07 -0.34 14.42
CA LEU A 345 -11.49 -0.17 14.75
C LEU A 345 -12.11 -1.45 15.30
N ARG A 346 -11.72 -2.61 14.76
CA ARG A 346 -12.21 -3.91 15.21
C ARG A 346 -11.60 -4.31 16.54
N LEU A 347 -10.31 -4.06 16.74
CA LEU A 347 -9.63 -4.32 18.00
C LEU A 347 -10.31 -3.54 19.14
N LYS A 348 -10.60 -2.25 18.94
CA LYS A 348 -11.36 -1.44 19.89
C LYS A 348 -12.72 -2.07 20.22
N LYS A 349 -13.49 -2.48 19.20
CA LYS A 349 -14.80 -3.14 19.42
C LYS A 349 -14.71 -4.46 20.18
N ILE A 350 -13.65 -5.23 19.95
CA ILE A 350 -13.39 -6.50 20.65
C ILE A 350 -13.10 -6.23 22.13
N GLN A 351 -12.26 -5.22 22.40
CA GLN A 351 -11.93 -4.77 23.76
C GLN A 351 -13.18 -4.24 24.48
N ASP A 352 -13.98 -3.40 23.83
CA ASP A 352 -15.24 -2.87 24.37
C ASP A 352 -16.22 -4.00 24.72
N ALA A 353 -16.26 -5.06 23.90
CA ALA A 353 -17.08 -6.25 24.14
C ALA A 353 -16.44 -7.27 25.13
N ARG A 354 -15.27 -6.95 25.69
CA ARG A 354 -14.49 -7.81 26.60
C ARG A 354 -14.23 -9.22 26.04
N LYS A 355 -14.12 -9.36 24.72
CA LYS A 355 -13.80 -10.65 24.08
C LYS A 355 -12.29 -10.86 24.06
N GLN A 356 -11.82 -11.87 24.79
CA GLN A 356 -10.39 -12.17 24.91
C GLN A 356 -9.86 -13.05 23.78
N CYS A 357 -10.70 -13.92 23.22
CA CYS A 357 -10.30 -14.87 22.20
C CYS A 357 -10.65 -14.37 20.81
N TYR A 358 -9.66 -13.84 20.10
CA TYR A 358 -9.77 -13.49 18.69
C TYR A 358 -8.52 -13.93 17.94
N SER A 359 -8.69 -14.05 16.63
CA SER A 359 -7.66 -14.48 15.70
C SER A 359 -7.38 -13.39 14.68
N PHE A 360 -6.33 -13.59 13.88
CA PHE A 360 -6.00 -12.72 12.76
C PHE A 360 -7.21 -12.51 11.84
N ASN A 361 -7.95 -13.59 11.58
CA ASN A 361 -9.14 -13.55 10.73
C ASN A 361 -10.19 -12.58 11.26
N ASN A 362 -10.41 -12.50 12.57
CA ASN A 362 -11.42 -11.59 13.13
C ASN A 362 -11.04 -10.12 12.85
N LEU A 363 -9.76 -9.80 12.91
CA LEU A 363 -9.26 -8.45 12.67
C LEU A 363 -9.35 -8.03 11.19
N VAL A 364 -9.08 -8.95 10.24
CA VAL A 364 -8.91 -8.57 8.82
C VAL A 364 -10.05 -9.03 7.89
N ALA A 365 -10.84 -10.07 8.25
CA ALA A 365 -11.86 -10.70 7.40
C ALA A 365 -13.03 -9.79 6.97
N SER A 366 -13.97 -10.31 6.19
CA SER A 366 -15.16 -9.56 5.74
C SER A 366 -16.00 -9.01 6.92
N ASN A 367 -16.87 -8.05 6.63
CA ASN A 367 -17.74 -7.47 7.67
C ASN A 367 -18.74 -8.49 8.20
N THR A 368 -19.23 -9.39 7.36
CA THR A 368 -20.14 -10.48 7.76
C THR A 368 -19.48 -11.40 8.76
N VAL A 369 -18.25 -11.85 8.50
CA VAL A 369 -17.50 -12.73 9.42
C VAL A 369 -17.25 -12.04 10.76
N PHE A 370 -16.87 -10.76 10.74
CA PHE A 370 -16.64 -10.01 11.98
C PHE A 370 -17.93 -9.77 12.78
N LYS A 371 -19.03 -9.44 12.11
CA LYS A 371 -20.33 -9.27 12.77
C LYS A 371 -20.80 -10.57 13.43
N ASN A 372 -20.69 -11.70 12.73
CA ASN A 372 -21.04 -13.00 13.29
C ASN A 372 -20.16 -13.34 14.51
N TYR A 373 -18.87 -12.99 14.46
CA TYR A 373 -17.99 -13.16 15.61
C TYR A 373 -18.38 -12.26 16.79
N ILE A 374 -18.67 -10.97 16.57
CA ILE A 374 -18.98 -10.05 17.68
C ILE A 374 -20.34 -10.36 18.30
N SER A 375 -21.34 -10.74 17.50
CA SER A 375 -22.69 -11.08 17.98
C SER A 375 -22.81 -12.52 18.49
N GLY A 376 -21.91 -13.41 18.08
CA GLY A 376 -21.95 -14.82 18.49
C GLY A 376 -21.61 -15.01 19.96
N PHE A 377 -22.35 -15.91 20.62
CA PHE A 377 -21.95 -16.50 21.90
C PHE A 377 -20.77 -17.44 21.67
N GLY A 378 -19.63 -17.13 22.27
CA GLY A 378 -18.44 -17.97 22.20
C GLY A 378 -17.18 -17.22 21.73
N ASN A 379 -16.16 -17.33 22.56
CA ASN A 379 -14.82 -16.81 22.36
C ASN A 379 -13.99 -17.80 21.51
N LYS A 380 -14.25 -17.91 20.20
CA LYS A 380 -13.53 -18.86 19.33
C LYS A 380 -12.44 -18.17 18.49
N VAL A 381 -11.20 -18.58 18.68
CA VAL A 381 -10.02 -18.29 17.83
C VAL A 381 -10.02 -19.24 16.62
N CYS A 382 -9.28 -18.88 15.57
CA CYS A 382 -8.96 -19.80 14.49
C CYS A 382 -7.83 -20.73 14.95
N GLY A 383 -8.11 -22.04 15.08
CA GLY A 383 -7.10 -23.03 15.50
C GLY A 383 -5.85 -23.06 14.59
N ARG A 384 -5.98 -22.63 13.32
CA ARG A 384 -4.85 -22.47 12.41
C ARG A 384 -3.89 -21.37 12.86
N ASP A 385 -4.39 -20.28 13.42
CA ASP A 385 -3.52 -19.20 13.91
C ASP A 385 -2.76 -19.65 15.17
N ILE A 386 -3.38 -20.44 16.07
CA ILE A 386 -2.70 -21.08 17.21
C ILE A 386 -1.60 -22.03 16.73
N ALA A 387 -1.92 -22.93 15.80
CA ALA A 387 -0.93 -23.88 15.27
C ALA A 387 0.21 -23.17 14.52
N THR A 388 -0.09 -22.08 13.80
CA THR A 388 0.93 -21.27 13.11
C THR A 388 1.88 -20.63 14.11
N LEU A 389 1.35 -20.11 15.22
CA LEU A 389 2.16 -19.56 16.31
C LEU A 389 3.09 -20.63 16.89
N ILE A 390 2.57 -21.80 17.25
CA ILE A 390 3.36 -22.92 17.79
C ILE A 390 4.47 -23.34 16.83
N VAL A 391 4.15 -23.56 15.55
CA VAL A 391 5.14 -23.97 14.53
C VAL A 391 6.19 -22.88 14.30
N SER A 392 5.84 -21.60 14.42
CA SER A 392 6.82 -20.51 14.25
C SER A 392 7.94 -20.53 15.30
N TYR A 393 7.66 -21.02 16.50
CA TYR A 393 8.67 -21.20 17.55
C TYR A 393 9.51 -22.48 17.39
N ALA A 394 9.05 -23.43 16.58
CA ALA A 394 9.77 -24.66 16.23
C ALA A 394 10.88 -24.40 15.21
N ASN A 395 10.54 -23.59 14.21
CA ASN A 395 11.34 -23.38 13.02
C ASN A 395 12.33 -22.21 13.15
N SER A 396 12.54 -21.66 14.35
CA SER A 396 13.50 -20.57 14.55
C SER A 396 14.96 -21.00 14.32
N GLU A 397 15.24 -22.29 14.14
CA GLU A 397 16.60 -22.84 14.08
C GLU A 397 16.98 -23.55 12.77
N ASP A 398 16.07 -23.85 11.84
CA ASP A 398 16.49 -24.50 10.58
C ASP A 398 15.55 -24.22 9.38
N SER A 399 16.09 -23.57 8.35
CA SER A 399 15.32 -22.98 7.24
C SER A 399 15.54 -23.75 5.94
N SER A 400 14.85 -24.88 5.68
CA SER A 400 15.05 -25.53 4.35
C SER A 400 14.00 -26.50 3.78
N SER A 401 12.78 -26.70 4.31
CA SER A 401 11.81 -27.55 3.57
C SER A 401 10.31 -27.23 3.75
N LYS A 402 9.66 -26.84 2.64
CA LYS A 402 8.21 -26.53 2.52
C LYS A 402 7.28 -27.69 2.91
N SER A 403 7.71 -28.93 2.72
CA SER A 403 6.93 -30.14 3.04
C SER A 403 6.83 -30.34 4.56
N LYS A 404 7.95 -30.18 5.28
CA LYS A 404 8.00 -30.37 6.73
C LYS A 404 7.12 -29.38 7.49
N ASP A 405 7.14 -28.09 7.14
CA ASP A 405 6.27 -27.07 7.77
C ASP A 405 4.78 -27.42 7.68
N THR A 406 4.37 -27.91 6.52
CA THR A 406 2.96 -28.20 6.25
C THR A 406 2.52 -29.46 7.01
N GLU A 407 3.40 -30.44 7.13
CA GLU A 407 3.17 -31.66 7.91
C GLU A 407 3.16 -31.39 9.41
N LEU A 408 4.13 -30.62 9.91
CA LEU A 408 4.18 -30.17 11.30
C LEU A 408 2.91 -29.40 11.68
N LEU A 409 2.48 -28.45 10.86
CA LEU A 409 1.25 -27.69 11.10
C LEU A 409 0.01 -28.60 11.14
N LYS A 410 -0.06 -29.62 10.27
CA LYS A 410 -1.13 -30.63 10.32
C LYS A 410 -1.07 -31.48 11.59
N SER A 411 0.13 -31.87 12.02
CA SER A 411 0.36 -32.67 13.23
C SER A 411 -0.08 -31.91 14.48
N VAL A 412 0.39 -30.67 14.66
CA VAL A 412 0.01 -29.79 15.78
C VAL A 412 -1.51 -29.57 15.80
N LEU A 413 -2.13 -29.29 14.65
CA LEU A 413 -3.58 -29.17 14.57
C LEU A 413 -4.33 -30.45 14.98
N LYS A 414 -3.81 -31.63 14.63
CA LYS A 414 -4.39 -32.91 15.03
C LYS A 414 -4.30 -33.12 16.55
N GLN A 415 -3.19 -32.74 17.17
CA GLN A 415 -3.00 -32.84 18.60
C GLN A 415 -3.88 -31.84 19.38
N LEU A 416 -3.93 -30.57 18.95
CA LEU A 416 -4.77 -29.55 19.56
C LEU A 416 -6.25 -29.94 19.54
N LYS A 417 -6.75 -30.54 18.45
CA LYS A 417 -8.15 -30.98 18.32
C LYS A 417 -8.59 -32.02 19.35
N ARG A 418 -7.65 -32.69 20.02
CA ARG A 418 -7.99 -33.62 21.11
C ARG A 418 -8.47 -32.88 22.36
N HIS A 419 -8.11 -31.61 22.54
CA HIS A 419 -8.60 -30.79 23.65
C HIS A 419 -9.95 -30.16 23.29
N LYS A 420 -10.97 -30.37 24.12
CA LYS A 420 -12.37 -29.93 23.86
C LYS A 420 -12.48 -28.45 23.52
N TYR A 421 -11.70 -27.62 24.21
CA TYR A 421 -11.77 -26.16 24.11
C TYR A 421 -10.54 -25.51 23.45
N TYR A 422 -9.82 -26.22 22.58
CA TYR A 422 -8.60 -25.69 21.93
C TYR A 422 -8.79 -24.39 21.15
N LEU A 423 -10.02 -24.05 20.74
CA LEU A 423 -10.35 -22.79 20.08
C LEU A 423 -10.62 -21.63 21.04
N HIS A 424 -10.66 -21.88 22.35
CA HIS A 424 -11.03 -20.93 23.39
C HIS A 424 -9.84 -20.46 24.24
N ALA A 425 -8.62 -20.83 23.86
CA ALA A 425 -7.41 -20.26 24.42
C ALA A 425 -7.06 -18.95 23.69
N THR A 426 -6.63 -17.93 24.45
CA THR A 426 -6.15 -16.67 23.88
C THR A 426 -4.76 -16.86 23.28
N LEU A 427 -4.47 -16.18 22.16
CA LEU A 427 -3.16 -16.29 21.53
C LEU A 427 -2.03 -15.77 22.43
N SER A 428 -2.30 -14.78 23.29
CA SER A 428 -1.33 -14.28 24.27
C SER A 428 -0.93 -15.32 25.31
N VAL A 429 -1.89 -16.10 25.83
CA VAL A 429 -1.60 -17.18 26.79
C VAL A 429 -0.75 -18.26 26.14
N VAL A 430 -1.05 -18.62 24.88
CA VAL A 430 -0.24 -19.58 24.13
C VAL A 430 1.20 -19.06 23.95
N ASP A 431 1.36 -17.80 23.56
CA ASP A 431 2.68 -17.17 23.38
C ASP A 431 3.50 -17.13 24.68
N GLU A 432 2.90 -16.65 25.77
CA GLU A 432 3.52 -16.59 27.09
C GLU A 432 3.96 -17.97 27.59
N THR A 433 3.13 -18.98 27.36
CA THR A 433 3.39 -20.36 27.78
C THR A 433 4.51 -21.01 26.98
N ILE A 434 4.56 -20.78 25.66
CA ILE A 434 5.67 -21.25 24.83
C ILE A 434 6.99 -20.62 25.32
N GLN A 435 7.01 -19.30 25.52
CA GLN A 435 8.21 -18.60 25.99
C GLN A 435 8.66 -19.06 27.38
N PHE A 436 7.72 -19.37 28.27
CA PHE A 436 8.02 -19.92 29.59
C PHE A 436 8.65 -21.32 29.51
N LEU A 437 8.06 -22.24 28.72
CA LEU A 437 8.54 -23.61 28.60
C LEU A 437 9.86 -23.72 27.84
N LYS A 438 10.09 -22.90 26.79
CA LYS A 438 11.35 -22.89 26.02
C LYS A 438 12.58 -22.53 26.85
N LYS A 439 12.42 -21.93 28.03
CA LYS A 439 13.53 -21.66 28.95
C LYS A 439 14.04 -22.91 29.66
N ARG A 440 13.30 -24.02 29.62
CA ARG A 440 13.53 -25.21 30.46
C ARG A 440 13.49 -26.53 29.69
N PHE A 441 12.87 -26.55 28.51
CA PHE A 441 12.64 -27.76 27.73
C PHE A 441 12.96 -27.54 26.26
N ASP A 442 13.37 -28.62 25.60
CA ASP A 442 13.58 -28.66 24.17
C ASP A 442 12.27 -28.50 23.41
N SER A 443 12.36 -27.89 22.22
CA SER A 443 11.19 -27.56 21.40
C SER A 443 10.38 -28.81 21.04
N ASP A 444 11.03 -29.94 20.73
CA ASP A 444 10.36 -31.19 20.37
C ASP A 444 9.47 -31.73 21.52
N VAL A 445 9.94 -31.63 22.77
CA VAL A 445 9.20 -32.06 23.95
C VAL A 445 7.95 -31.18 24.14
N ILE A 446 8.12 -29.86 23.99
CA ILE A 446 7.01 -28.90 24.08
C ILE A 446 5.95 -29.17 23.02
N PHE A 447 6.35 -29.51 21.79
CA PHE A 447 5.41 -29.77 20.69
C PHE A 447 4.70 -31.10 20.80
N ASN A 448 5.35 -32.12 21.37
CA ASN A 448 4.67 -33.38 21.69
C ASN A 448 3.57 -33.19 22.73
N GLN A 449 3.73 -32.21 23.61
CA GLN A 449 2.78 -31.84 24.67
C GLN A 449 2.05 -30.51 24.37
N CYS A 450 1.72 -30.24 23.09
CA CYS A 450 1.22 -28.92 22.68
C CYS A 450 -0.13 -28.52 23.30
N GLN A 451 -0.86 -29.44 23.92
CA GLN A 451 -2.11 -29.15 24.64
C GLN A 451 -1.86 -28.32 25.90
N LEU A 452 -0.71 -28.53 26.55
CA LEU A 452 -0.31 -27.77 27.73
C LEU A 452 -0.18 -26.27 27.43
N LEU A 453 0.12 -25.91 26.18
CA LEU A 453 0.23 -24.53 25.72
C LEU A 453 -1.09 -23.75 25.77
N LEU A 454 -2.22 -24.43 25.94
CA LEU A 454 -3.53 -23.80 26.05
C LEU A 454 -3.82 -23.26 27.46
N TYR A 455 -2.99 -23.62 28.44
CA TYR A 455 -3.20 -23.30 29.85
C TYR A 455 -2.38 -22.08 30.29
N PRO A 456 -2.87 -21.28 31.25
CA PRO A 456 -2.11 -20.15 31.77
C PRO A 456 -0.81 -20.57 32.47
N VAL A 457 0.27 -19.80 32.24
CA VAL A 457 1.58 -20.01 32.89
C VAL A 457 1.47 -20.12 34.40
N SER A 458 0.59 -19.33 35.02
CA SER A 458 0.40 -19.31 36.47
C SER A 458 -0.09 -20.63 37.07
N GLU A 459 -0.80 -21.46 36.31
CA GLU A 459 -1.18 -22.81 36.74
C GLU A 459 -0.09 -23.84 36.40
N ILE A 460 0.50 -23.73 35.20
CA ILE A 460 1.58 -24.62 34.76
C ILE A 460 2.78 -24.54 35.70
N GLU A 461 3.21 -23.33 36.05
CA GLU A 461 4.40 -23.08 36.85
C GLU A 461 4.32 -23.74 38.23
N VAL A 462 3.14 -23.77 38.85
CA VAL A 462 2.92 -24.33 40.19
C VAL A 462 3.26 -25.83 40.21
N TYR A 463 2.65 -26.60 39.33
CA TYR A 463 2.88 -28.04 39.25
C TYR A 463 4.24 -28.37 38.65
N LEU A 464 4.69 -27.60 37.67
CA LEU A 464 5.96 -27.80 37.01
C LEU A 464 7.14 -27.65 37.97
N ASN A 465 7.19 -26.55 38.74
CA ASN A 465 8.27 -26.32 39.69
C ASN A 465 8.30 -27.44 40.75
N HIS A 466 7.15 -27.84 41.25
CA HIS A 466 7.06 -28.91 42.25
C HIS A 466 7.55 -30.26 41.71
N LEU A 467 7.13 -30.66 40.51
CA LEU A 467 7.57 -31.92 39.89
C LEU A 467 9.07 -31.90 39.53
N LEU A 468 9.61 -30.76 39.11
CA LEU A 468 11.05 -30.60 38.87
C LEU A 468 11.88 -30.64 40.17
N GLU A 469 11.39 -30.05 41.26
CA GLU A 469 12.02 -30.14 42.58
C GLU A 469 12.08 -31.61 43.06
N LEU A 470 10.99 -32.36 42.92
CA LEU A 470 10.94 -33.78 43.25
C LEU A 470 11.89 -34.62 42.39
N ARG A 471 11.98 -34.32 41.09
CA ARG A 471 12.93 -34.99 40.18
C ARG A 471 14.38 -34.76 40.58
N ASN A 472 14.71 -33.56 41.03
CA ASN A 472 16.07 -33.19 41.44
C ASN A 472 16.45 -33.68 42.85
N GLY A 473 15.60 -34.49 43.49
CA GLY A 473 15.85 -35.05 44.82
C GLY A 473 15.61 -34.06 45.97
N GLY A 474 14.85 -32.99 45.72
CA GLY A 474 14.41 -32.09 46.79
C GLY A 474 13.51 -32.82 47.79
N GLU A 475 13.70 -32.55 49.08
CA GLU A 475 12.77 -33.02 50.12
C GLU A 475 11.37 -32.48 49.82
N ASN A 476 10.35 -33.32 50.05
CA ASN A 476 8.95 -33.01 49.86
C ASN A 476 8.48 -31.97 50.90
N LYS A 477 8.96 -30.74 50.80
CA LYS A 477 8.45 -29.59 51.55
C LYS A 477 7.10 -29.29 50.92
N LEU A 478 6.05 -29.96 51.40
CA LEU A 478 4.68 -29.61 51.07
C LEU A 478 4.50 -28.11 51.32
N LYS A 479 4.54 -27.30 50.26
CA LYS A 479 3.76 -26.07 50.27
C LYS A 479 2.33 -26.55 50.45
N HIS A 480 1.70 -26.19 51.58
CA HIS A 480 0.45 -26.76 52.09
C HIS A 480 -0.74 -26.77 51.08
N ASP A 481 -0.59 -26.17 49.90
CA ASP A 481 -1.62 -26.02 48.87
C ASP A 481 -1.54 -27.03 47.70
N ILE A 482 -0.47 -27.82 47.54
CA ILE A 482 -0.33 -28.75 46.40
C ILE A 482 -0.45 -30.20 46.89
N ARG A 483 -1.62 -30.83 46.66
CA ARG A 483 -1.86 -32.26 46.91
C ARG A 483 -1.79 -33.04 45.60
N LEU A 484 -0.63 -33.62 45.32
CA LEU A 484 -0.45 -34.56 44.21
C LEU A 484 -1.30 -35.83 44.41
N ASP A 485 -1.47 -36.60 43.33
CA ASP A 485 -2.14 -37.90 43.42
C ASP A 485 -1.48 -38.86 44.40
N ALA A 486 -2.31 -39.47 45.27
CA ALA A 486 -1.87 -40.49 46.22
C ALA A 486 -1.29 -41.73 45.51
N THR A 487 -1.61 -41.93 44.23
CA THR A 487 -1.03 -43.01 43.42
C THR A 487 0.45 -42.81 43.10
N TYR A 488 1.04 -41.64 43.34
CA TYR A 488 2.45 -41.39 43.04
C TYR A 488 3.43 -41.84 44.11
N ASN A 489 2.97 -42.49 45.18
CA ASN A 489 3.84 -42.99 46.26
C ASN A 489 4.94 -43.96 45.77
N TYR A 490 4.78 -44.56 44.59
CA TYR A 490 5.76 -45.48 43.98
C TYR A 490 6.48 -44.88 42.76
N LEU A 491 6.21 -43.62 42.42
CA LEU A 491 6.76 -42.98 41.24
C LEU A 491 8.23 -42.59 41.50
N LYS A 492 9.15 -43.09 40.67
CA LYS A 492 10.57 -42.71 40.72
C LYS A 492 10.79 -41.40 39.97
N TYR A 493 10.53 -40.26 40.65
CA TYR A 493 10.59 -38.93 40.04
C TYR A 493 11.93 -38.64 39.33
N GLN A 494 13.05 -39.12 39.89
CA GLN A 494 14.40 -38.97 39.35
C GLN A 494 14.60 -39.63 37.97
N GLN A 495 13.73 -40.58 37.59
CA GLN A 495 13.81 -41.31 36.32
C GLN A 495 12.85 -40.76 35.27
N LEU A 496 12.08 -39.72 35.59
CA LEU A 496 11.10 -39.14 34.67
C LEU A 496 11.79 -38.29 33.61
N THR A 497 11.49 -38.59 32.36
CA THR A 497 11.84 -37.77 31.19
C THR A 497 11.07 -36.45 31.20
N ASP A 498 11.56 -35.46 30.47
CA ASP A 498 10.89 -34.16 30.34
C ASP A 498 9.46 -34.29 29.77
N ASP A 499 9.25 -35.18 28.79
CA ASP A 499 7.93 -35.44 28.20
C ASP A 499 6.94 -36.00 29.24
N GLN A 500 7.42 -36.90 30.10
CA GLN A 500 6.62 -37.44 31.20
C GLN A 500 6.32 -36.38 32.26
N ILE A 501 7.27 -35.50 32.59
CA ILE A 501 7.04 -34.39 33.52
C ILE A 501 5.95 -33.46 32.98
N LEU A 502 6.02 -33.03 31.72
CA LEU A 502 4.99 -32.15 31.12
C LEU A 502 3.63 -32.85 31.03
N SER A 503 3.61 -34.15 30.73
CA SER A 503 2.38 -34.95 30.74
C SER A 503 1.73 -35.00 32.13
N LEU A 504 2.53 -35.16 33.19
CA LEU A 504 2.06 -35.16 34.58
C LEU A 504 1.55 -33.78 35.01
N VAL A 505 2.21 -32.70 34.57
CA VAL A 505 1.71 -31.34 34.81
C VAL A 505 0.30 -31.17 34.23
N LEU A 506 0.09 -31.57 32.98
CA LEU A 506 -1.23 -31.50 32.35
C LEU A 506 -2.27 -32.34 33.10
N TYR A 507 -1.89 -33.56 33.52
CA TYR A 507 -2.75 -34.44 34.30
C TYR A 507 -3.18 -33.81 35.63
N GLU A 508 -2.24 -33.26 36.41
CA GLU A 508 -2.55 -32.65 37.71
C GLU A 508 -3.44 -31.41 37.58
N ILE A 509 -3.24 -30.61 36.53
CA ILE A 509 -4.13 -29.49 36.21
C ILE A 509 -5.53 -30.02 35.92
N GLU A 510 -5.68 -30.92 34.95
CA GLU A 510 -6.99 -31.40 34.50
C GLU A 510 -7.72 -32.24 35.54
N LYS A 511 -7.00 -32.94 36.42
CA LYS A 511 -7.59 -33.68 37.54
C LYS A 511 -8.45 -32.79 38.43
N LYS A 512 -8.00 -31.56 38.72
CA LYS A 512 -8.77 -30.56 39.49
C LYS A 512 -10.09 -30.17 38.81
N TYR A 513 -10.13 -30.28 37.49
CA TYR A 513 -11.29 -29.96 36.64
C TYR A 513 -12.01 -31.21 36.13
N HIS A 514 -11.76 -32.39 36.72
CA HIS A 514 -12.36 -33.66 36.29
C HIS A 514 -12.19 -33.96 34.79
N PHE A 515 -11.06 -33.55 34.21
CA PHE A 515 -10.75 -33.72 32.78
C PHE A 515 -11.78 -33.08 31.84
N SER A 516 -12.49 -32.04 32.30
CA SER A 516 -13.48 -31.32 31.50
C SER A 516 -12.85 -30.44 30.42
N GLY A 517 -11.57 -30.10 30.55
CA GLY A 517 -10.85 -29.09 29.76
C GLY A 517 -11.03 -27.66 30.26
N ASP A 518 -11.76 -27.44 31.36
CA ASP A 518 -12.06 -26.09 31.86
C ASP A 518 -10.83 -25.41 32.50
N GLY A 519 -9.74 -26.14 32.72
CA GLY A 519 -8.51 -25.61 33.29
C GLY A 519 -7.86 -24.49 32.45
N ILE A 520 -8.21 -24.36 31.16
CA ILE A 520 -7.73 -23.26 30.31
C ILE A 520 -8.20 -21.87 30.77
N TRP A 521 -9.28 -21.80 31.56
CA TRP A 521 -9.81 -20.55 32.13
C TRP A 521 -9.42 -20.34 33.59
N ALA A 522 -8.58 -21.22 34.14
CA ALA A 522 -8.09 -21.08 35.50
C ALA A 522 -7.47 -19.70 35.71
N ARG A 523 -7.96 -18.96 36.72
CA ARG A 523 -7.54 -17.59 37.07
C ARG A 523 -7.72 -16.51 35.99
N GLN A 524 -8.44 -16.78 34.88
CA GLN A 524 -8.81 -15.73 33.91
C GLN A 524 -10.03 -14.90 34.37
N ASP A 525 -10.74 -15.35 35.41
CA ASP A 525 -11.81 -14.59 36.03
C ASP A 525 -11.25 -13.61 37.07
N GLY A 526 -11.11 -12.34 36.68
CA GLY A 526 -11.12 -11.20 37.59
C GLY A 526 -12.47 -10.99 38.30
N MET A 527 -13.22 -12.06 38.58
CA MET A 527 -14.49 -12.09 39.30
C MET A 527 -14.55 -13.29 40.26
N LYS A 528 -13.62 -13.32 41.22
CA LYS A 528 -13.88 -13.96 42.52
C LYS A 528 -13.35 -13.05 43.63
N ALA A 529 -14.10 -12.00 43.90
CA ALA A 529 -14.21 -11.43 45.22
C ALA A 529 -15.72 -11.24 45.49
N GLU A 530 -16.15 -11.65 46.68
CA GLU A 530 -17.51 -11.52 47.24
C GLU A 530 -18.55 -12.59 46.87
N SER A 531 -18.51 -13.70 47.61
CA SER A 531 -19.59 -14.19 48.49
C SER A 531 -19.46 -15.69 48.79
N VAL A 532 -18.45 -16.04 49.60
CA VAL A 532 -18.59 -17.14 50.56
C VAL A 532 -18.47 -16.52 51.95
N ALA A 533 -19.52 -15.79 52.30
CA ALA A 533 -19.87 -15.40 53.66
C ALA A 533 -21.39 -15.17 53.64
N ALA A 534 -22.09 -15.89 54.52
CA ALA A 534 -23.55 -16.00 54.68
C ALA A 534 -24.26 -17.07 53.82
N SER A 535 -24.18 -18.32 54.28
CA SER A 535 -25.30 -19.26 54.41
C SER A 535 -24.97 -20.24 55.53
#